data_AF-A0A3M6FGB9-F1
#
_entry.id   AF-A0A3M6FGB9-F1
#
_cell.length_a   1.000
_cell.length_b   1.000
_cell.length_c   1.000
_cell.angle_alpha   90.00
_cell.angle_beta   90.00
_cell.angle_gamma   90.00
#
_symmetry.space_group_name_H-M   'P 1'
#
loop_
_entity.id
_entity.type
_entity.pdbx_description
1 polymer ?
#
loop_
_entity_poly.entity_id
_entity_poly.type
_entity_poly.pdbx_seq_one_letter_code
_entity_poly.pdbx_strand_id
1 'polypeptide(L)'
;RSARVVSRLDVQLVPLAGVSVERLIRLHLEEEQGGEVHYVENALINSLFGLLCWQAVFAPLPGAFFHPFHSAPSDLDSPDFYQRRVALFDACLMQLESDEYLTTIREHFQSKHGLQSPFVFWGTLTPELLDQALHCLPAEHLLQWFRRLLQDIKANRTGMPDLIQFFPEQRRYRMIEVKGPGDRLQDNQLRWLDFCAEHGMPVAVCYVQWAAEGAVEVIEDLAGHQGTLCPS
;
A
#
# COMPACT_ATOMS: atom_id res chain seq x y z
N ARG A 1 -1.61 23.25 -14.68
CA ARG A 1 -1.43 21.91 -14.08
C ARG A 1 0.00 21.86 -13.58
N SER A 2 0.22 21.88 -12.25
CA SER A 2 1.58 21.79 -11.70
C SER A 2 2.19 20.45 -12.10
N ALA A 3 3.51 20.41 -12.35
CA ALA A 3 4.18 19.19 -12.78
C ALA A 3 4.05 18.10 -11.70
N ARG A 4 3.77 16.88 -12.13
CA ARG A 4 3.67 15.69 -11.26
C ARG A 4 5.02 15.48 -10.57
N VAL A 5 5.10 15.72 -9.26
CA VAL A 5 6.28 15.37 -8.45
C VAL A 5 6.08 13.96 -7.90
N VAL A 6 6.20 12.96 -8.78
CA VAL A 6 6.25 11.54 -8.36
C VAL A 6 7.68 11.06 -8.59
N SER A 7 8.31 10.58 -7.53
CA SER A 7 9.68 10.10 -7.59
C SER A 7 9.77 8.86 -8.50
N ARG A 8 10.84 8.77 -9.28
CA ARG A 8 11.15 7.60 -10.10
C ARG A 8 12.30 6.84 -9.45
N LEU A 9 12.14 5.54 -9.29
CA LEU A 9 13.20 4.61 -8.93
C LEU A 9 13.46 3.72 -10.15
N ASP A 10 14.72 3.54 -10.51
CA ASP A 10 15.13 2.60 -11.54
C ASP A 10 16.02 1.56 -10.86
N VAL A 11 15.61 0.29 -10.91
CA VAL A 11 16.23 -0.80 -10.17
C VAL A 11 16.58 -1.92 -11.15
N GLN A 12 17.81 -2.41 -11.07
CA GLN A 12 18.28 -3.54 -11.86
C GLN A 12 18.45 -4.76 -10.95
N LEU A 13 17.75 -5.86 -11.25
CA LEU A 13 17.75 -7.06 -10.42
C LEU A 13 17.93 -8.33 -11.24
N VAL A 14 18.57 -9.33 -10.64
CA VAL A 14 18.58 -10.70 -11.20
C VAL A 14 17.20 -11.32 -10.90
N PRO A 15 16.49 -11.85 -11.91
CA PRO A 15 15.23 -12.53 -11.67
C PRO A 15 15.44 -13.81 -10.85
N LEU A 16 14.56 -14.08 -9.89
CA LEU A 16 14.56 -15.35 -9.14
C LEU A 16 13.32 -16.16 -9.50
N ALA A 17 13.52 -17.41 -9.92
CA ALA A 17 12.44 -18.31 -10.31
C ALA A 17 11.44 -18.50 -9.15
N GLY A 18 10.15 -18.29 -9.45
CA GLY A 18 9.06 -18.43 -8.47
C GLY A 18 8.87 -17.25 -7.52
N VAL A 19 9.62 -16.15 -7.69
CA VAL A 19 9.49 -14.92 -6.89
C VAL A 19 8.90 -13.82 -7.77
N SER A 20 7.86 -13.13 -7.30
CA SER A 20 7.27 -12.01 -8.04
C SER A 20 8.20 -10.78 -8.03
N VAL A 21 8.02 -9.88 -9.00
CA VAL A 21 8.82 -8.65 -9.10
C VAL A 21 8.66 -7.77 -7.86
N GLU A 22 7.45 -7.68 -7.30
CA GLU A 22 7.14 -6.87 -6.13
C GLU A 22 7.82 -7.42 -4.89
N ARG A 23 7.89 -8.76 -4.76
CA ARG A 23 8.62 -9.40 -3.65
C ARG A 23 10.12 -9.21 -3.76
N LEU A 24 10.68 -9.23 -4.98
CA LEU A 24 12.10 -8.91 -5.21
C LEU A 24 12.40 -7.46 -4.83
N ILE A 25 11.55 -6.52 -5.26
CA ILE A 25 11.71 -5.10 -4.94
C ILE A 25 11.56 -4.84 -3.44
N ARG A 26 10.62 -5.52 -2.78
CA ARG A 26 10.47 -5.47 -1.31
C ARG A 26 11.80 -5.80 -0.62
N LEU A 27 12.40 -6.95 -0.95
CA LEU A 27 13.67 -7.39 -0.37
C LEU A 27 14.82 -6.43 -0.67
N HIS A 28 14.93 -5.99 -1.93
CA HIS A 28 15.97 -5.05 -2.35
C HIS A 28 15.89 -3.70 -1.63
N LEU A 29 14.68 -3.17 -1.44
CA LEU A 29 14.49 -1.89 -0.74
C LEU A 29 14.81 -2.00 0.75
N GLU A 30 14.46 -3.12 1.39
CA GLU A 30 14.82 -3.38 2.79
C GLU A 30 16.34 -3.44 2.97
N GLU A 31 17.06 -4.08 2.03
CA GLU A 31 18.52 -4.21 2.07
C GLU A 31 19.25 -2.89 1.80
N GLU A 32 18.90 -2.19 0.72
CA GLU A 32 19.65 -1.01 0.25
C GLU A 32 19.25 0.30 0.94
N GLN A 33 17.98 0.44 1.32
CA GLN A 33 17.42 1.70 1.82
C GLN A 33 16.92 1.59 3.27
N GLY A 34 16.89 0.38 3.84
CA GLY A 34 16.35 0.11 5.16
C GLY A 34 14.83 0.30 5.24
N GLY A 35 14.32 0.40 6.47
CA GLY A 35 12.88 0.45 6.72
C GLY A 35 12.19 -0.89 6.47
N GLU A 36 10.89 -0.92 6.71
CA GLU A 36 10.09 -2.14 6.66
C GLU A 36 9.12 -2.06 5.47
N VAL A 37 9.20 -3.02 4.54
CA VAL A 37 8.47 -2.95 3.26
C VAL A 37 7.41 -4.04 3.20
N HIS A 38 6.17 -3.63 2.96
CA HIS A 38 5.01 -4.50 2.92
C HIS A 38 4.34 -4.43 1.55
N TYR A 39 3.99 -5.60 1.01
CA TYR A 39 3.06 -5.70 -0.11
C TYR A 39 1.63 -5.58 0.44
N VAL A 40 0.94 -4.50 0.06
CA VAL A 40 -0.40 -4.18 0.60
C VAL A 40 -1.40 -3.84 -0.49
N GLU A 41 -0.96 -3.29 -1.62
CA GLU A 41 -1.84 -2.82 -2.71
C GLU A 41 -3.03 -2.02 -2.14
N ASN A 42 -4.26 -2.41 -2.48
CA ASN A 42 -5.48 -1.75 -2.03
C ASN A 42 -5.87 -2.09 -0.58
N ALA A 43 -5.20 -3.06 0.05
CA ALA A 43 -5.68 -3.66 1.29
C ALA A 43 -5.53 -2.73 2.50
N LEU A 44 -4.38 -2.05 2.65
CA LEU A 44 -4.07 -1.29 3.86
C LEU A 44 -5.00 -0.08 4.04
N ILE A 45 -5.03 0.83 3.06
CA ILE A 45 -5.82 2.07 3.17
C ILE A 45 -7.32 1.75 3.25
N ASN A 46 -7.82 0.79 2.45
CA ASN A 46 -9.21 0.35 2.56
C ASN A 46 -9.50 -0.24 3.95
N SER A 47 -8.59 -1.03 4.53
CA SER A 47 -8.81 -1.60 5.86
C SER A 47 -8.83 -0.52 6.94
N LEU A 48 -7.91 0.46 6.90
CA LEU A 48 -7.93 1.59 7.83
C LEU A 48 -9.22 2.40 7.72
N PHE A 49 -9.69 2.65 6.49
CA PHE A 49 -11.00 3.29 6.24
C PHE A 49 -12.15 2.46 6.84
N GLY A 50 -12.19 1.16 6.55
CA GLY A 50 -13.22 0.25 7.01
C GLY A 50 -13.26 0.09 8.53
N LEU A 51 -12.08 0.13 9.18
CA LEU A 51 -11.96 0.11 10.63
C LEU A 51 -12.44 1.44 11.23
N LEU A 52 -11.97 2.59 10.77
CA LEU A 52 -12.43 3.88 11.31
C LEU A 52 -13.93 4.09 11.11
N CYS A 53 -14.43 3.78 9.90
CA CYS A 53 -15.80 4.04 9.49
C CYS A 53 -16.74 2.84 9.67
N TRP A 54 -16.36 1.84 10.49
CA TRP A 54 -17.12 0.60 10.64
C TRP A 54 -18.61 0.85 10.95
N GLN A 55 -18.88 1.76 11.90
CA GLN A 55 -20.24 2.08 12.32
C GLN A 55 -21.07 2.72 11.20
N ALA A 56 -20.46 3.58 10.38
CA ALA A 56 -21.11 4.19 9.23
C ALA A 56 -21.41 3.15 8.14
N VAL A 57 -20.42 2.32 7.78
CA VAL A 57 -20.55 1.28 6.74
C VAL A 57 -21.67 0.29 7.08
N PHE A 58 -21.74 -0.14 8.35
CA PHE A 58 -22.71 -1.12 8.82
C PHE A 58 -23.95 -0.51 9.49
N ALA A 59 -24.22 0.78 9.28
CA ALA A 59 -25.41 1.44 9.79
C ALA A 59 -26.68 0.75 9.26
N PRO A 60 -27.66 0.40 10.14
CA PRO A 60 -28.84 -0.37 9.77
C PRO A 60 -29.91 0.49 9.09
N LEU A 61 -29.56 1.14 7.98
CA LEU A 61 -30.50 1.96 7.21
C LEU A 61 -31.51 1.08 6.45
N PRO A 62 -32.75 1.57 6.21
CA PRO A 62 -33.74 0.85 5.41
C PRO A 62 -33.18 0.45 4.04
N GLY A 63 -33.28 -0.84 3.70
CA GLY A 63 -32.79 -1.39 2.44
C GLY A 63 -31.27 -1.63 2.37
N ALA A 64 -30.49 -1.29 3.40
CA ALA A 64 -29.06 -1.59 3.44
C ALA A 64 -28.80 -3.09 3.72
N PHE A 65 -29.57 -3.67 4.64
CA PHE A 65 -29.44 -5.07 5.05
C PHE A 65 -30.83 -5.69 5.21
N PHE A 66 -31.05 -6.88 4.62
CA PHE A 66 -32.35 -7.57 4.69
C PHE A 66 -32.22 -9.07 5.02
N HIS A 67 -31.01 -9.59 5.20
CA HIS A 67 -30.73 -10.93 5.71
C HIS A 67 -29.38 -10.99 6.47
N PRO A 68 -29.16 -11.94 7.40
CA PRO A 68 -27.96 -11.96 8.27
C PRO A 68 -26.63 -12.25 7.57
N PHE A 69 -26.64 -12.68 6.30
CA PHE A 69 -25.43 -13.10 5.57
C PHE A 69 -24.78 -11.99 4.70
N HIS A 70 -25.18 -10.72 4.87
CA HIS A 70 -24.57 -9.64 4.12
C HIS A 70 -23.15 -9.36 4.62
N SER A 71 -22.18 -9.41 3.73
CA SER A 71 -20.81 -8.93 3.98
C SER A 71 -20.68 -7.41 3.82
N ALA A 72 -21.63 -6.76 3.15
CA ALA A 72 -21.65 -5.33 2.84
C ALA A 72 -23.10 -4.82 2.73
N PRO A 73 -23.36 -3.52 2.94
CA PRO A 73 -24.67 -2.95 2.69
C PRO A 73 -24.99 -3.02 1.19
N SER A 74 -26.25 -3.30 0.85
CA SER A 74 -26.69 -3.49 -0.54
C SER A 74 -26.63 -2.20 -1.36
N ASP A 75 -26.55 -1.05 -0.71
CA ASP A 75 -26.39 0.26 -1.34
C ASP A 75 -24.92 0.74 -1.38
N LEU A 76 -23.93 -0.11 -1.12
CA LEU A 76 -22.51 0.28 -1.08
C LEU A 76 -22.03 0.98 -2.36
N ASP A 77 -22.43 0.45 -3.53
CA ASP A 77 -22.07 0.99 -4.84
C ASP A 77 -23.07 2.05 -5.35
N SER A 78 -24.04 2.45 -4.52
CA SER A 78 -25.04 3.46 -4.88
C SER A 78 -24.41 4.87 -4.82
N PRO A 79 -24.73 5.77 -5.78
CA PRO A 79 -24.25 7.16 -5.75
C PRO A 79 -24.63 7.94 -4.49
N ASP A 80 -25.70 7.54 -3.79
CA ASP A 80 -26.17 8.17 -2.56
C ASP A 80 -25.68 7.48 -1.27
N PHE A 81 -24.81 6.45 -1.35
CA PHE A 81 -24.31 5.70 -0.19
C PHE A 81 -23.78 6.59 0.93
N TYR A 82 -22.89 7.52 0.58
CA TYR A 82 -22.34 8.52 1.49
C TYR A 82 -23.41 9.50 1.96
N GLN A 83 -24.23 10.03 1.05
CA GLN A 83 -25.26 11.03 1.38
C GLN A 83 -26.25 10.51 2.43
N ARG A 84 -26.63 9.22 2.37
CA ARG A 84 -27.51 8.57 3.34
C ARG A 84 -26.89 8.42 4.74
N ARG A 85 -25.56 8.56 4.85
CA ARG A 85 -24.76 8.30 6.06
C ARG A 85 -23.84 9.47 6.43
N VAL A 86 -24.08 10.66 5.86
CA VAL A 86 -23.15 11.81 5.95
C VAL A 86 -22.75 12.12 7.39
N ALA A 87 -23.72 12.19 8.32
CA ALA A 87 -23.45 12.48 9.72
C ALA A 87 -22.58 11.40 10.41
N LEU A 88 -22.74 10.13 10.02
CA LEU A 88 -21.95 9.03 10.59
C LEU A 88 -20.52 9.03 10.04
N PHE A 89 -20.35 9.23 8.74
CA PHE A 89 -19.03 9.33 8.13
C PHE A 89 -18.29 10.57 8.62
N ASP A 90 -18.94 11.72 8.69
CA ASP A 90 -18.33 12.96 9.17
C ASP A 90 -17.88 12.82 10.64
N ALA A 91 -18.67 12.17 11.49
CA ALA A 91 -18.28 11.85 12.86
C ALA A 91 -17.04 10.93 12.91
N CYS A 92 -16.96 9.91 12.06
CA CYS A 92 -15.78 9.05 11.97
C CYS A 92 -14.54 9.82 11.49
N LEU A 93 -14.67 10.66 10.46
CA LEU A 93 -13.55 11.43 9.91
C LEU A 93 -13.08 12.55 10.84
N MET A 94 -13.96 13.13 11.64
CA MET A 94 -13.62 14.15 12.65
C MET A 94 -12.66 13.61 13.71
N GLN A 95 -12.67 12.29 13.97
CA GLN A 95 -11.70 11.68 14.90
C GLN A 95 -10.25 11.87 14.45
N LEU A 96 -9.98 12.10 13.16
CA LEU A 96 -8.64 12.38 12.63
C LEU A 96 -8.13 13.78 13.00
N GLU A 97 -8.96 14.64 13.61
CA GLU A 97 -8.53 15.92 14.18
C GLU A 97 -7.89 15.77 15.57
N SER A 98 -7.95 14.57 16.15
CA SER A 98 -7.31 14.21 17.42
C SER A 98 -6.71 12.80 17.35
N ASP A 99 -6.18 12.28 18.45
CA ASP A 99 -5.67 10.90 18.50
C ASP A 99 -6.77 9.85 18.73
N GLU A 100 -8.06 10.25 18.78
CA GLU A 100 -9.19 9.34 19.03
C GLU A 100 -9.28 8.21 17.99
N TYR A 101 -8.97 8.51 16.71
CA TYR A 101 -9.02 7.53 15.63
C TYR A 101 -8.09 6.33 15.88
N LEU A 102 -6.97 6.52 16.58
CA LEU A 102 -6.03 5.46 16.91
C LEU A 102 -6.69 4.40 17.79
N THR A 103 -7.42 4.85 18.81
CA THR A 103 -8.15 3.97 19.73
C THR A 103 -9.28 3.26 18.99
N THR A 104 -10.10 4.00 18.24
CA THR A 104 -11.22 3.44 17.47
C THR A 104 -10.76 2.35 16.50
N ILE A 105 -9.70 2.60 15.73
CA ILE A 105 -9.18 1.62 14.77
C ILE A 105 -8.70 0.37 15.49
N ARG A 106 -7.98 0.49 16.61
CA ARG A 106 -7.46 -0.66 17.38
C ARG A 106 -8.59 -1.47 18.00
N GLU A 107 -9.59 -0.82 18.57
CA GLU A 107 -10.77 -1.47 19.16
C GLU A 107 -11.60 -2.19 18.09
N HIS A 108 -11.83 -1.58 16.93
CA HIS A 108 -12.50 -2.25 15.83
C HIS A 108 -11.68 -3.40 15.25
N PHE A 109 -10.36 -3.26 15.16
CA PHE A 109 -9.49 -4.34 14.68
C PHE A 109 -9.62 -5.58 15.57
N GLN A 110 -9.62 -5.40 16.90
CA GLN A 110 -9.78 -6.50 17.85
C GLN A 110 -11.21 -7.05 17.89
N SER A 111 -12.21 -6.17 18.05
CA SER A 111 -13.60 -6.58 18.30
C SER A 111 -14.33 -7.08 17.05
N LYS A 112 -13.85 -6.74 15.85
CA LYS A 112 -14.46 -7.12 14.57
C LYS A 112 -13.65 -8.16 13.79
N HIS A 113 -12.51 -8.61 14.34
CA HIS A 113 -11.64 -9.56 13.68
C HIS A 113 -12.40 -10.79 13.17
N GLY A 114 -12.20 -11.14 11.89
CA GLY A 114 -12.83 -12.28 11.24
C GLY A 114 -14.27 -12.05 10.73
N LEU A 115 -14.89 -10.91 11.01
CA LEU A 115 -16.18 -10.54 10.41
C LEU A 115 -16.00 -10.18 8.94
N GLN A 116 -16.93 -10.60 8.08
CA GLN A 116 -16.91 -10.21 6.67
C GLN A 116 -17.09 -8.70 6.51
N SER A 117 -16.31 -8.10 5.61
CA SER A 117 -16.30 -6.65 5.37
C SER A 117 -15.94 -6.34 3.91
N PRO A 118 -16.52 -5.29 3.29
CA PRO A 118 -16.13 -4.89 1.94
C PRO A 118 -14.77 -4.16 1.89
N PHE A 119 -14.24 -3.75 3.04
CA PHE A 119 -13.06 -2.89 3.14
C PHE A 119 -11.91 -3.50 3.93
N VAL A 120 -12.19 -4.35 4.93
CA VAL A 120 -11.15 -4.85 5.84
C VAL A 120 -10.62 -6.20 5.37
N PHE A 121 -9.32 -6.23 5.06
CA PHE A 121 -8.60 -7.39 4.56
C PHE A 121 -7.83 -8.07 5.69
N TRP A 122 -8.52 -8.87 6.51
CA TRP A 122 -7.95 -9.51 7.70
C TRP A 122 -6.73 -10.40 7.43
N GLY A 123 -6.63 -10.99 6.23
CA GLY A 123 -5.47 -11.82 5.86
C GLY A 123 -4.20 -11.02 5.56
N THR A 124 -4.32 -9.73 5.22
CA THR A 124 -3.20 -8.85 4.90
C THR A 124 -2.85 -7.93 6.07
N LEU A 125 -3.86 -7.42 6.80
CA LEU A 125 -3.66 -6.49 7.90
C LEU A 125 -3.27 -7.24 9.19
N THR A 126 -1.97 -7.46 9.39
CA THR A 126 -1.45 -8.01 10.66
C THR A 126 -1.42 -6.94 11.76
N PRO A 127 -1.37 -7.34 13.04
CA PRO A 127 -1.21 -6.38 14.15
C PRO A 127 0.02 -5.47 13.99
N GLU A 128 1.14 -6.04 13.54
CA GLU A 128 2.41 -5.32 13.34
C GLU A 128 2.27 -4.27 12.23
N LEU A 129 1.69 -4.66 11.09
CA LEU A 129 1.43 -3.74 9.97
C LEU A 129 0.47 -2.62 10.40
N LEU A 130 -0.56 -2.95 11.18
CA LEU A 130 -1.49 -1.95 11.71
C LEU A 130 -0.76 -0.95 12.61
N ASP A 131 0.08 -1.43 13.53
CA ASP A 131 0.83 -0.58 14.46
C ASP A 131 1.78 0.36 13.74
N GLN A 132 2.52 -0.15 12.75
CA GLN A 132 3.42 0.65 11.93
C GLN A 132 2.67 1.70 11.12
N ALA A 133 1.55 1.31 10.51
CA ALA A 133 0.72 2.21 9.74
C ALA A 133 0.20 3.35 10.62
N LEU A 134 -0.35 3.05 11.80
CA LEU A 134 -0.86 4.06 12.72
C LEU A 134 0.23 4.97 13.30
N HIS A 135 1.46 4.48 13.43
CA HIS A 135 2.60 5.27 13.91
C HIS A 135 3.24 6.15 12.82
N CYS A 136 3.23 5.71 11.56
CA CYS A 136 3.95 6.38 10.47
C CYS A 136 3.06 7.19 9.52
N LEU A 137 1.75 6.91 9.45
CA LEU A 137 0.83 7.60 8.54
C LEU A 137 0.24 8.84 9.21
N PRO A 138 0.45 10.05 8.64
CA PRO A 138 -0.18 11.26 9.14
C PRO A 138 -1.71 11.19 9.02
N ALA A 139 -2.43 11.65 10.05
CA ALA A 139 -3.89 11.71 10.07
C ALA A 139 -4.46 12.55 8.90
N GLU A 140 -3.76 13.62 8.50
CA GLU A 140 -4.11 14.42 7.33
C GLU A 140 -4.14 13.59 6.05
N HIS A 141 -3.17 12.69 5.85
CA HIS A 141 -3.14 11.85 4.65
C HIS A 141 -4.27 10.80 4.67
N LEU A 142 -4.56 10.22 5.84
CA LEU A 142 -5.71 9.32 6.03
C LEU A 142 -7.01 10.04 5.66
N LEU A 143 -7.20 11.28 6.13
CA LEU A 143 -8.38 12.08 5.84
C LEU A 143 -8.57 12.29 4.34
N GLN A 144 -7.49 12.63 3.62
CA GLN A 144 -7.54 12.83 2.17
C GLN A 144 -7.88 11.53 1.43
N TRP A 145 -7.26 10.41 1.80
CA TRP A 145 -7.60 9.11 1.21
C TRP A 145 -9.05 8.71 1.46
N PHE A 146 -9.55 8.89 2.68
CA PHE A 146 -10.91 8.49 3.03
C PHE A 146 -11.95 9.38 2.33
N ARG A 147 -11.70 10.68 2.21
CA ARG A 147 -12.54 11.58 1.41
C ARG A 147 -12.57 11.16 -0.06
N ARG A 148 -11.41 10.82 -0.63
CA ARG A 148 -11.34 10.30 -2.01
C ARG A 148 -12.13 9.00 -2.17
N LEU A 149 -12.02 8.07 -1.22
CA LEU A 149 -12.82 6.83 -1.24
C LEU A 149 -14.32 7.15 -1.23
N LEU A 150 -14.77 8.05 -0.36
CA LEU A 150 -16.18 8.42 -0.24
C LEU A 150 -16.75 9.18 -1.46
N GLN A 151 -15.91 9.86 -2.24
CA GLN A 151 -16.35 10.51 -3.48
C GLN A 151 -16.88 9.52 -4.52
N ASP A 152 -16.25 8.35 -4.63
CA ASP A 152 -16.68 7.25 -5.49
C ASP A 152 -15.99 5.95 -5.04
N ILE A 153 -16.65 5.20 -4.17
CA ILE A 153 -16.10 3.96 -3.57
C ILE A 153 -15.75 2.96 -4.67
N LYS A 154 -16.64 2.80 -5.65
CA LYS A 154 -16.48 1.83 -6.73
C LYS A 154 -15.27 2.16 -7.59
N ALA A 155 -15.06 3.43 -7.92
CA ALA A 155 -13.95 3.86 -8.78
C ALA A 155 -12.63 4.08 -8.05
N ASN A 156 -12.63 4.31 -6.74
CA ASN A 156 -11.45 4.75 -5.99
C ASN A 156 -10.89 3.70 -5.03
N ARG A 157 -11.60 2.60 -4.73
CA ARG A 157 -11.07 1.53 -3.85
C ARG A 157 -9.94 0.69 -4.48
N THR A 158 -9.61 0.90 -5.75
CA THR A 158 -8.54 0.18 -6.47
C THR A 158 -7.53 1.13 -7.12
N GLY A 159 -6.34 0.59 -7.43
CA GLY A 159 -5.24 1.31 -8.08
C GLY A 159 -4.31 2.00 -7.09
N MET A 160 -4.33 1.62 -5.82
CA MET A 160 -3.33 2.06 -4.85
C MET A 160 -1.98 1.38 -5.11
N PRO A 161 -0.85 2.01 -4.76
CA PRO A 161 0.48 1.43 -5.00
C PRO A 161 0.68 0.06 -4.34
N ASP A 162 1.42 -0.83 -5.02
CA ASP A 162 1.65 -2.21 -4.58
C ASP A 162 2.28 -2.31 -3.18
N LEU A 163 3.30 -1.50 -2.93
CA LEU A 163 4.11 -1.54 -1.72
C LEU A 163 3.93 -0.29 -0.86
N ILE A 164 4.09 -0.48 0.45
CA ILE A 164 4.35 0.61 1.39
C ILE A 164 5.62 0.31 2.19
N GLN A 165 6.47 1.32 2.31
CA GLN A 165 7.69 1.25 3.11
C GLN A 165 7.57 2.19 4.30
N PHE A 166 7.77 1.67 5.49
CA PHE A 166 7.75 2.42 6.74
C PHE A 166 9.16 2.64 7.27
N PHE A 167 9.34 3.81 7.87
CA PHE A 167 10.57 4.25 8.55
C PHE A 167 10.17 4.67 9.97
N PRO A 168 9.98 3.71 10.91
CA PRO A 168 9.35 3.98 12.21
C PRO A 168 10.11 4.97 13.08
N GLU A 169 11.44 4.92 13.08
CA GLU A 169 12.31 5.84 13.82
C GLU A 169 12.14 7.30 13.37
N GLN A 170 11.84 7.51 12.09
CA GLN A 170 11.62 8.83 11.51
C GLN A 170 10.14 9.20 11.42
N ARG A 171 9.21 8.30 11.81
CA ARG A 171 7.76 8.43 11.61
C ARG A 171 7.41 8.82 10.17
N ARG A 172 8.00 8.11 9.21
CA ARG A 172 7.84 8.38 7.78
C ARG A 172 7.38 7.12 7.05
N TYR A 173 6.80 7.35 5.88
CA TYR A 173 6.43 6.29 4.95
C TYR A 173 6.71 6.70 3.51
N ARG A 174 6.64 5.73 2.60
CA ARG A 174 6.58 5.93 1.15
C ARG A 174 5.76 4.82 0.52
N MET A 175 4.83 5.17 -0.37
CA MET A 175 4.12 4.19 -1.19
C MET A 175 4.81 4.05 -2.54
N ILE A 176 4.90 2.82 -3.05
CA ILE A 176 5.71 2.48 -4.22
C ILE A 176 4.90 1.58 -5.14
N GLU A 177 4.71 2.05 -6.37
CA GLU A 177 4.11 1.28 -7.45
C GLU A 177 5.23 0.62 -8.25
N VAL A 178 5.18 -0.70 -8.42
CA VAL A 178 6.21 -1.48 -9.10
C VAL A 178 5.81 -1.72 -10.56
N LYS A 179 6.78 -1.59 -11.47
CA LYS A 179 6.61 -1.90 -12.89
C LYS A 179 7.72 -2.82 -13.35
N GLY A 180 7.34 -4.03 -13.73
CA GLY A 180 8.24 -4.95 -14.40
C GLY A 180 8.63 -4.47 -15.80
N PRO A 181 9.58 -5.14 -16.46
CA PRO A 181 9.98 -4.79 -17.82
C PRO A 181 8.80 -4.84 -18.80
N GLY A 182 8.51 -3.71 -19.43
CA GLY A 182 7.41 -3.57 -20.40
C GLY A 182 6.06 -3.19 -19.79
N ASP A 183 5.94 -3.21 -18.45
CA ASP A 183 4.70 -2.82 -17.78
C ASP A 183 4.47 -1.31 -17.84
N ARG A 184 3.18 -0.95 -17.83
CA ARG A 184 2.73 0.44 -17.80
C ARG A 184 1.81 0.68 -16.61
N LEU A 185 1.72 1.95 -16.22
CA LEU A 185 0.74 2.39 -15.23
C LEU A 185 -0.67 2.31 -15.81
N GLN A 186 -1.58 1.70 -15.06
CA GLN A 186 -3.01 1.67 -15.39
C GLN A 186 -3.66 3.03 -15.05
N ASP A 187 -4.81 3.33 -15.66
CA ASP A 187 -5.48 4.63 -15.49
C ASP A 187 -5.88 4.91 -14.04
N ASN A 188 -6.36 3.92 -13.30
CA ASN A 188 -6.69 4.07 -11.88
C ASN A 188 -5.45 4.32 -11.02
N GLN A 189 -4.32 3.67 -11.32
CA GLN A 189 -3.03 3.90 -10.66
C GLN A 189 -2.51 5.31 -10.94
N LEU A 190 -2.62 5.79 -12.18
CA LEU A 190 -2.28 7.17 -12.53
C LEU A 190 -3.10 8.17 -11.73
N ARG A 191 -4.42 7.97 -11.65
CA ARG A 191 -5.30 8.85 -10.85
C ARG A 191 -4.94 8.85 -9.36
N TRP A 192 -4.48 7.72 -8.81
CA TRP A 192 -4.04 7.61 -7.42
C TRP A 192 -2.71 8.30 -7.17
N LEU A 193 -1.74 8.12 -8.06
CA LEU A 193 -0.43 8.78 -7.98
C LEU A 193 -0.54 10.28 -8.15
N ASP A 194 -1.39 10.75 -9.08
CA ASP A 194 -1.66 12.17 -9.27
C ASP A 194 -2.31 12.78 -8.02
N PHE A 195 -3.29 12.09 -7.42
CA PHE A 195 -3.92 12.51 -6.17
C PHE A 195 -2.91 12.61 -5.03
N CYS A 196 -2.03 11.61 -4.88
CA CYS A 196 -1.00 11.61 -3.84
C CYS A 196 -0.01 12.77 -4.04
N ALA A 197 0.44 13.00 -5.26
CA ALA A 197 1.35 14.10 -5.58
C ALA A 197 0.71 15.48 -5.32
N GLU A 198 -0.57 15.66 -5.64
CA GLU A 198 -1.31 16.90 -5.37
C GLU A 198 -1.41 17.22 -3.87
N HIS A 199 -1.45 16.19 -3.02
CA HIS A 199 -1.56 16.31 -1.57
C HIS A 199 -0.22 16.14 -0.84
N GLY A 200 0.92 16.20 -1.54
CA GLY A 200 2.24 16.12 -0.92
C GLY A 200 2.58 14.75 -0.29
N MET A 201 1.87 13.69 -0.69
CA MET A 201 2.08 12.35 -0.15
C MET A 201 3.30 11.68 -0.80
N PRO A 202 4.15 10.99 -0.04
CA PRO A 202 5.36 10.37 -0.55
C PRO A 202 5.05 9.14 -1.41
N VAL A 203 5.03 9.33 -2.73
CA VAL A 203 4.83 8.28 -3.73
C VAL A 203 6.00 8.16 -4.69
N ALA A 204 6.30 6.93 -5.09
CA ALA A 204 7.28 6.62 -6.13
C ALA A 204 6.75 5.57 -7.11
N VAL A 205 7.30 5.58 -8.32
CA VAL A 205 7.16 4.46 -9.28
C VAL A 205 8.53 3.82 -9.46
N CYS A 206 8.60 2.52 -9.20
CA CYS A 206 9.81 1.72 -9.32
C CYS A 206 9.78 0.91 -10.62
N TYR A 207 10.65 1.25 -11.56
CA TYR A 207 10.82 0.53 -12.81
C TYR A 207 11.95 -0.48 -12.69
N VAL A 208 11.63 -1.74 -12.95
CA VAL A 208 12.57 -2.85 -12.86
C VAL A 208 13.15 -3.16 -14.23
N GLN A 209 14.45 -3.40 -14.26
CA GLN A 209 15.16 -3.99 -15.39
C GLN A 209 15.81 -5.29 -14.94
N TRP A 210 15.73 -6.33 -15.77
CA TRP A 210 16.41 -7.58 -15.45
C TRP A 210 17.91 -7.44 -15.77
N ALA A 211 18.76 -7.74 -14.78
CA ALA A 211 20.16 -8.00 -15.03
C ALA A 211 20.31 -9.29 -15.84
N ALA A 212 21.25 -9.31 -16.78
CA ALA A 212 21.62 -10.56 -17.45
C ALA A 212 22.22 -11.52 -16.41
N GLU A 213 21.76 -12.77 -16.38
CA GLU A 213 22.46 -13.85 -15.67
C GLU A 213 23.87 -13.99 -16.28
N GLY A 214 24.90 -13.42 -15.63
CA GLY A 214 26.28 -13.57 -16.09
C GLY A 214 27.28 -12.45 -15.81
N ALA A 215 26.88 -11.31 -15.22
CA ALA A 215 27.84 -10.25 -14.87
C ALA A 215 28.38 -10.37 -13.43
N VAL A 216 28.84 -11.56 -13.05
CA VAL A 216 29.93 -11.68 -12.08
C VAL A 216 31.17 -11.93 -12.93
N GLU A 217 31.74 -10.86 -13.47
CA GLU A 217 33.04 -10.95 -14.14
C GLU A 217 34.08 -11.35 -13.10
N VAL A 218 34.64 -12.53 -13.31
CA VAL A 218 35.94 -12.95 -12.79
C VAL A 218 36.96 -11.92 -13.26
N ILE A 219 37.42 -11.08 -12.35
CA ILE A 219 38.67 -10.31 -12.43
C ILE A 219 39.41 -10.75 -11.15
N GLU A 220 40.52 -11.48 -11.16
CA GLU A 220 41.73 -11.26 -11.96
C GLU A 220 42.41 -12.58 -12.38
N ASP A 221 42.73 -12.65 -13.67
CA ASP A 221 43.85 -13.40 -14.20
C ASP A 221 45.12 -12.57 -13.96
N LEU A 222 45.97 -12.99 -13.02
CA LEU A 222 47.39 -12.61 -13.05
C LEU A 222 48.19 -13.81 -13.55
N ALA A 223 48.26 -13.82 -14.88
CA ALA A 223 49.33 -14.34 -15.70
C ALA A 223 50.63 -14.70 -14.97
N GLY A 224 51.06 -15.93 -15.22
CA GLY A 224 52.46 -16.23 -15.48
C GLY A 224 53.14 -17.04 -14.40
N HIS A 225 53.21 -18.36 -14.59
CA HIS A 225 54.49 -19.07 -14.59
C HIS A 225 54.35 -20.32 -15.46
N GLN A 226 54.70 -20.17 -16.75
CA GLN A 226 55.06 -21.31 -17.57
C GLN A 226 56.35 -21.93 -17.02
N GLY A 227 56.24 -23.21 -16.69
CA GLY A 227 57.24 -24.28 -16.78
C GLY A 227 58.71 -24.02 -16.50
N THR A 228 59.30 -24.83 -15.60
CA THR A 228 60.52 -25.58 -15.94
C THR A 228 60.57 -26.90 -15.17
N LEU A 229 61.09 -27.92 -15.84
CA LEU A 229 61.19 -29.33 -15.46
C LEU A 229 62.12 -29.60 -14.25
N CYS A 230 61.87 -30.76 -13.61
CA CYS A 230 62.72 -31.63 -12.75
C CYS A 230 64.24 -31.71 -13.11
N PRO A 231 65.13 -32.42 -12.35
CA PRO A 231 64.96 -33.19 -11.09
C PRO A 231 66.11 -33.04 -10.05
N SER A 232 65.91 -33.56 -8.83
CA SER A 232 66.78 -34.51 -8.07
C SER A 232 66.13 -34.84 -6.73
#